data_AF-A0A1J1ETH0-F1
#
_entry.id   AF-A0A1J1ETH0-F1
#
_cell.length_a   1.000
_cell.length_b   1.000
_cell.length_c   1.000
_cell.angle_alpha   90.00
_cell.angle_beta   90.00
_cell.angle_gamma   90.00
#
_symmetry.space_group_name_H-M   'P 1'
#
loop_
_entity.id
_entity.type
_entity.pdbx_description
1 polymer ?
#
loop_
_entity_poly.entity_id
_entity_poly.type
_entity_poly.pdbx_seq_one_letter_code
_entity_poly.pdbx_strand_id
1 'polypeptide(L)'
;MAKKNTPSKRQLELRLSGQLFEIPPLWDVLLIGRHAPIGPEAARRMAESLAPGQFTLLRVEKGPVEALLVRKNLLQALEPKALEEVLLEELAPLLSEEQVVRAQVEVVLHTGRVIRLD
;
A
#
# COMPACT_ATOMS: atom_id res chain seq x y z
N MET A 1 2.81 67.40 0.97
CA MET A 1 2.32 66.20 0.24
C MET A 1 2.06 65.09 1.25
N ALA A 2 0.80 64.79 1.57
CA ALA A 2 0.44 63.84 2.62
C ALA A 2 0.31 62.42 2.05
N LYS A 3 1.05 61.45 2.61
CA LYS A 3 0.94 60.02 2.30
C LYS A 3 -0.44 59.51 2.71
N LYS A 4 -1.27 59.13 1.73
CA LYS A 4 -2.50 58.35 1.96
C LYS A 4 -2.10 56.91 2.31
N ASN A 5 -2.23 56.54 3.58
CA ASN A 5 -2.07 55.16 4.03
C ASN A 5 -3.41 54.45 3.83
N THR A 6 -3.60 53.76 2.71
CA THR A 6 -4.79 52.95 2.45
C THR A 6 -4.76 51.69 3.34
N PRO A 7 -5.75 51.42 4.19
CA PRO A 7 -5.75 50.19 4.97
C PRO A 7 -6.05 49.01 4.05
N SER A 8 -5.03 48.21 3.75
CA SER A 8 -5.17 46.92 3.07
C SER A 8 -5.87 45.95 4.04
N LYS A 9 -7.20 45.85 3.94
CA LYS A 9 -7.95 44.78 4.63
C LYS A 9 -7.72 43.46 3.91
N ARG A 10 -6.59 42.82 4.18
CA ARG A 10 -6.34 41.43 3.75
C ARG A 10 -7.10 40.52 4.69
N GLN A 11 -8.18 39.94 4.19
CA GLN A 11 -8.96 38.96 4.91
C GLN A 11 -8.51 37.56 4.45
N LEU A 12 -7.97 36.77 5.38
CA LEU A 12 -7.61 35.37 5.16
C LEU A 12 -8.70 34.51 5.81
N GLU A 13 -9.45 33.79 4.99
CA GLU A 13 -10.43 32.81 5.46
C GLU A 13 -9.80 31.41 5.38
N LEU A 14 -9.53 30.81 6.54
CA LEU A 14 -9.04 29.45 6.67
C LEU A 14 -10.22 28.55 7.01
N ARG A 15 -10.65 27.72 6.06
CA ARG A 15 -11.62 26.65 6.29
C ARG A 15 -10.86 25.36 6.55
N LEU A 16 -10.97 24.87 7.78
CA LEU A 16 -10.39 23.61 8.22
C LEU A 16 -11.51 22.59 8.33
N SER A 17 -11.36 21.47 7.64
CA SER A 17 -12.18 20.28 7.82
C SER A 17 -11.28 19.15 8.30
N GLY A 18 -11.74 18.43 9.34
CA GLY A 18 -11.07 17.25 9.87
C GLY A 18 -11.99 16.05 9.73
N GLN A 19 -11.43 14.93 9.29
CA GLN A 19 -12.04 13.60 9.42
C GLN A 19 -11.20 12.79 10.43
N LEU A 20 -11.87 11.87 11.15
CA LEU A 20 -11.17 10.88 11.96
C LEU A 20 -10.23 10.08 11.05
N PHE A 21 -8.96 10.02 11.41
CA PHE A 21 -8.00 9.18 10.72
C PHE A 21 -8.29 7.73 11.06
N GLU A 22 -9.03 7.06 10.18
CA GLU A 22 -9.21 5.61 10.25
C GLU A 22 -7.89 4.97 9.80
N ILE A 23 -7.27 4.18 10.68
CA ILE A 23 -6.15 3.32 10.28
C ILE A 23 -6.66 2.48 9.10
N PRO A 24 -6.04 2.58 7.91
CA PRO A 24 -6.61 1.96 6.73
C PRO A 24 -6.86 0.47 6.96
N PRO A 25 -7.99 -0.08 6.47
CA PRO A 25 -8.28 -1.49 6.62
C PRO A 25 -7.10 -2.28 6.07
N LEU A 26 -6.63 -3.19 6.91
CA LEU A 26 -5.56 -4.16 6.74
C LEU A 26 -5.25 -4.44 5.25
N TRP A 27 -4.32 -3.70 4.65
CA TRP A 27 -3.85 -4.04 3.32
C TRP A 27 -3.03 -5.33 3.38
N ASP A 28 -3.19 -6.13 2.35
CA ASP A 28 -2.48 -7.40 2.19
C ASP A 28 -1.20 -7.19 1.39
N VAL A 29 -1.28 -6.40 0.32
CA VAL A 29 -0.17 -6.08 -0.57
C VAL A 29 -0.24 -4.62 -1.03
N LEU A 30 0.90 -3.95 -1.09
CA LEU A 30 1.08 -2.73 -1.87
C LEU A 30 2.11 -2.97 -2.98
N LEU A 31 1.72 -2.72 -4.22
CA LEU A 31 2.60 -2.67 -5.38
C LEU A 31 3.08 -1.24 -5.57
N ILE A 32 4.39 -1.05 -5.60
CA ILE A 32 5.01 0.27 -5.65
C ILE A 32 5.72 0.39 -6.99
N GLY A 33 5.23 1.27 -7.86
CA GLY A 33 5.86 1.59 -9.13
C GLY A 33 7.21 2.30 -8.95
N ARG A 34 8.09 2.19 -9.95
CA ARG A 34 9.45 2.78 -9.93
C ARG A 34 9.51 4.29 -9.79
N HIS A 35 8.48 4.98 -10.26
CA HIS A 35 8.33 6.42 -10.22
C HIS A 35 7.15 6.85 -9.33
N ALA A 36 6.71 5.97 -8.43
CA ALA A 36 5.62 6.23 -7.53
C ALA A 36 5.92 7.42 -6.60
N PRO A 37 4.89 8.15 -6.14
CA PRO A 37 5.06 9.29 -5.24
C PRO A 37 5.66 8.92 -3.88
N ILE A 38 5.66 7.64 -3.53
CA ILE A 38 6.29 7.09 -2.33
C ILE A 38 7.11 5.85 -2.72
N GLY A 39 8.42 5.91 -2.45
CA GLY A 39 9.32 4.79 -2.73
C GLY A 39 9.22 3.64 -1.71
N PRO A 40 9.84 2.49 -2.00
CA PRO A 40 9.71 1.26 -1.20
C PRO A 40 10.05 1.42 0.29
N GLU A 41 11.15 2.09 0.62
CA GLU A 41 11.56 2.27 2.02
C GLU A 41 10.63 3.22 2.78
N ALA A 42 10.07 4.23 2.11
CA ALA A 42 9.13 5.15 2.73
C ALA A 42 7.79 4.44 3.00
N ALA A 43 7.30 3.63 2.06
CA ALA A 43 6.12 2.80 2.23
C ALA A 43 6.31 1.78 3.38
N ARG A 44 7.47 1.13 3.46
CA ARG A 44 7.83 0.22 4.56
C ARG A 44 7.80 0.93 5.91
N ARG A 45 8.41 2.11 6.04
CA ARG A 45 8.40 2.89 7.30
C ARG A 45 6.99 3.29 7.72
N MET A 46 6.15 3.67 6.77
CA MET A 46 4.74 3.95 7.02
C MET A 46 4.03 2.71 7.57
N ALA A 47 4.19 1.56 6.90
CA ALA A 47 3.59 0.31 7.35
C ALA A 47 4.11 -0.15 8.73
N GLU A 48 5.41 0.00 8.99
CA GLU A 48 6.02 -0.32 10.27
C GLU A 48 5.49 0.57 11.41
N SER A 49 5.15 1.83 11.10
CA SER A 49 4.57 2.75 12.09
C SER A 49 3.11 2.41 12.44
N LEU A 50 2.38 1.79 11.51
CA LEU A 50 0.98 1.42 11.69
C LEU A 50 0.81 0.00 12.25
N ALA A 51 1.67 -0.93 11.82
CA ALA A 51 1.61 -2.34 12.14
C ALA A 51 3.03 -2.94 12.22
N PRO A 52 3.74 -2.68 13.34
CA PRO A 52 5.13 -3.09 13.51
C PRO A 52 5.35 -4.58 13.25
N GLY A 53 6.35 -4.88 12.43
CA GLY A 53 6.77 -6.25 12.13
C GLY A 53 5.76 -7.07 11.33
N GLN A 54 4.67 -6.49 10.82
CA GLN A 54 3.61 -7.23 10.09
C GLN A 54 3.85 -7.32 8.58
N PHE A 55 4.78 -6.55 8.04
CA PHE A 55 5.03 -6.47 6.60
C PHE A 55 6.47 -6.85 6.23
N THR A 56 6.63 -7.33 5.01
CA THR A 56 7.90 -7.65 4.37
C THR A 56 7.96 -6.90 3.04
N LEU A 57 9.11 -6.28 2.77
CA LEU A 57 9.39 -5.63 1.50
C LEU A 57 10.12 -6.62 0.58
N LEU A 58 9.53 -6.91 -0.57
CA LEU A 58 10.11 -7.72 -1.64
C LEU A 58 10.53 -6.79 -2.78
N ARG A 59 11.77 -6.88 -3.23
CA ARG A 59 12.32 -6.04 -4.31
C ARG A 59 12.14 -6.73 -5.65
N VAL A 60 11.64 -6.00 -6.64
CA VAL A 60 11.34 -6.53 -7.96
C VAL A 60 12.38 -6.01 -8.96
N GLU A 61 13.00 -6.91 -9.70
CA GLU A 61 14.11 -6.54 -10.59
C GLU A 61 13.64 -5.86 -11.88
N LYS A 62 12.52 -6.30 -12.46
CA LYS A 62 12.07 -5.92 -13.81
C LYS A 62 10.60 -5.53 -13.85
N GLY A 63 10.24 -4.77 -14.88
CA GLY A 63 8.86 -4.30 -15.09
C GLY A 63 8.55 -3.00 -14.34
N PRO A 64 7.30 -2.53 -14.40
CA PRO A 64 6.92 -1.21 -13.90
C PRO A 64 6.93 -1.09 -12.37
N VAL A 65 6.93 -2.23 -11.67
CA VAL A 65 6.96 -2.34 -10.21
C VAL A 65 8.40 -2.38 -9.71
N GLU A 66 8.71 -1.58 -8.69
CA GLU A 66 10.00 -1.58 -7.98
C GLU A 66 10.00 -2.53 -6.77
N ALA A 67 8.87 -2.60 -6.07
CA ALA A 67 8.74 -3.43 -4.88
C ALA A 67 7.30 -3.80 -4.57
N LEU A 68 7.16 -4.91 -3.86
CA LEU A 68 5.93 -5.34 -3.19
C LEU A 68 6.12 -5.20 -1.69
N LEU A 69 5.19 -4.54 -1.01
CA LEU A 69 5.11 -4.57 0.44
C LEU A 69 3.98 -5.52 0.84
N VAL A 70 4.33 -6.69 1.35
CA VAL A 70 3.42 -7.83 1.55
C VAL A 70 3.25 -8.13 3.03
N ARG A 71 2.03 -8.42 3.47
CA ARG A 71 1.75 -8.84 4.84
C ARG A 71 2.36 -10.23 5.11
N LYS A 72 3.06 -10.39 6.24
CA LYS A 72 3.81 -11.61 6.55
C LYS A 72 2.95 -12.88 6.67
N ASN A 73 1.70 -12.77 7.09
CA ASN A 73 0.80 -13.93 7.19
C ASN A 73 0.54 -14.59 5.82
N LEU A 74 0.51 -13.82 4.73
CA LEU A 74 0.38 -14.35 3.36
C LEU A 74 1.61 -15.15 2.97
N LEU A 75 2.80 -14.64 3.32
CA LEU A 75 4.07 -15.34 3.11
C LEU A 75 4.26 -16.57 4.00
N GLN A 76 3.45 -16.72 5.06
CA GLN A 76 3.40 -17.93 5.89
C GLN A 76 2.42 -18.96 5.32
N ALA A 77 1.34 -18.50 4.67
CA ALA A 77 0.30 -19.36 4.09
C ALA A 77 0.67 -19.86 2.68
N LEU A 78 1.46 -19.09 1.94
CA LEU A 78 1.84 -19.33 0.54
C LEU A 78 3.36 -19.29 0.40
N GLU A 79 3.88 -20.02 -0.58
CA GLU A 79 5.29 -19.92 -0.93
C GLU A 79 5.61 -18.49 -1.45
N PRO A 80 6.62 -17.80 -0.90
CA PRO A 80 6.87 -16.40 -1.21
C PRO A 80 7.05 -16.08 -2.70
N LYS A 81 7.78 -16.91 -3.45
CA LYS A 81 8.02 -16.65 -4.87
C LYS A 81 6.76 -16.85 -5.70
N ALA A 82 5.98 -17.91 -5.43
CA ALA A 82 4.72 -18.15 -6.11
C ALA A 82 3.73 -16.99 -5.89
N LEU A 83 3.67 -16.44 -4.68
CA LEU A 83 2.84 -15.26 -4.41
C LEU A 83 3.36 -14.03 -5.17
N GLU A 84 4.67 -13.77 -5.16
CA GLU A 84 5.28 -12.67 -5.92
C GLU A 84 4.99 -12.78 -7.42
N GLU A 85 5.19 -13.96 -8.01
CA GLU A 85 4.94 -14.24 -9.42
C GLU A 85 3.47 -13.96 -9.78
N VAL A 86 2.51 -14.54 -9.05
CA VAL A 86 1.08 -14.31 -9.30
C VAL A 86 0.70 -12.84 -9.19
N LEU A 87 1.19 -12.13 -8.16
CA LEU A 87 0.91 -10.70 -8.00
C LEU A 87 1.47 -9.87 -9.16
N LEU A 88 2.68 -10.18 -9.61
CA LEU A 88 3.30 -9.45 -10.71
C LEU A 88 2.65 -9.77 -12.06
N GLU A 89 2.32 -11.03 -12.33
CA GLU A 89 1.68 -11.44 -13.58
C GLU A 89 0.30 -10.81 -13.75
N GLU A 90 -0.51 -10.81 -12.68
CA GLU A 90 -1.91 -10.33 -12.76
C GLU A 90 -2.03 -8.81 -12.59
N LEU A 91 -1.19 -8.19 -11.74
CA LEU A 91 -1.38 -6.79 -11.37
C LEU A 91 -0.40 -5.85 -12.07
N ALA A 92 0.86 -6.23 -12.28
CA ALA A 92 1.85 -5.32 -12.86
C ALA A 92 1.46 -4.79 -14.26
N PRO A 93 0.80 -5.56 -15.15
CA PRO A 93 0.32 -5.03 -16.44
C PRO A 93 -0.75 -3.95 -16.33
N LEU A 94 -1.45 -3.87 -15.19
CA LEU A 94 -2.53 -2.91 -14.93
C LEU A 94 -2.02 -1.60 -14.29
N LEU A 95 -0.72 -1.55 -13.96
CA LEU A 95 -0.07 -0.47 -13.23
C LEU A 95 0.82 0.39 -14.14
N SER A 96 0.81 1.71 -13.92
CA SER A 96 1.89 2.58 -14.39
C SER A 96 3.02 2.66 -13.36
N GLU A 97 4.22 3.03 -13.80
CA GLU A 97 5.38 3.22 -12.92
C GLU A 97 5.16 4.32 -11.87
N GLU A 98 4.22 5.23 -12.09
CA GLU A 98 3.95 6.40 -11.24
C GLU A 98 2.94 6.11 -10.11
N GLN A 99 2.45 4.87 -10.02
CA GLN A 99 1.36 4.50 -9.12
C GLN A 99 1.82 3.64 -7.94
N VAL A 100 1.09 3.77 -6.84
CA VAL A 100 1.04 2.75 -5.80
C VAL A 100 -0.34 2.12 -5.85
N VAL A 101 -0.40 0.81 -6.02
CA VAL A 101 -1.66 0.07 -6.03
C VAL A 101 -1.72 -0.81 -4.80
N ARG A 102 -2.86 -0.72 -4.10
CA ARG A 102 -3.21 -1.67 -3.05
C ARG A 102 -3.88 -2.89 -3.67
N ALA A 103 -3.54 -4.06 -3.17
CA ALA A 103 -4.24 -5.30 -3.48
C ALA A 103 -4.68 -5.99 -2.19
N GLN A 104 -5.81 -6.66 -2.28
CA GLN A 104 -6.36 -7.52 -1.24
C GLN A 104 -6.24 -8.96 -1.73
N VAL A 105 -5.80 -9.85 -0.86
CA VAL A 105 -5.58 -11.27 -1.20
C VAL A 105 -6.44 -12.12 -0.27
N GLU A 106 -7.44 -12.78 -0.83
CA GLU A 106 -8.28 -13.73 -0.11
C GLU A 106 -7.79 -15.16 -0.37
N VAL A 107 -7.44 -15.88 0.69
CA VAL A 107 -7.01 -17.28 0.62
C VAL A 107 -8.15 -18.18 1.08
N VAL A 108 -8.73 -18.95 0.15
CA VAL A 108 -9.85 -19.88 0.42
C VAL A 108 -9.36 -21.32 0.27
N LEU A 109 -9.44 -22.11 1.35
CA LEU A 109 -9.10 -23.55 1.33
C LEU A 109 -10.37 -24.39 1.26
N HIS A 110 -10.53 -25.16 0.18
CA HIS A 110 -11.56 -26.19 0.09
C HIS A 110 -10.98 -27.56 0.48
N THR A 111 -11.54 -28.21 1.49
CA THR A 111 -11.10 -29.54 1.95
C THR A 111 -12.27 -30.45 2.28
N GLY A 112 -12.09 -31.76 2.08
CA GLY A 112 -13.04 -32.80 2.43
C GLY A 112 -12.30 -34.10 2.71
N ARG A 113 -12.76 -34.86 3.72
CA ARG A 113 -12.18 -36.17 4.07
C ARG A 113 -13.29 -37.19 4.30
N VAL A 114 -13.08 -38.39 3.77
CA VAL A 114 -13.89 -39.57 4.09
C VAL A 114 -13.08 -40.45 5.02
N ILE A 115 -13.57 -40.65 6.24
CA ILE A 115 -12.94 -41.51 7.25
C ILE A 115 -13.80 -42.78 7.35
N ARG A 116 -13.19 -43.95 7.11
CA ARG A 116 -13.84 -45.24 7.39
C ARG A 116 -13.53 -45.63 8.83
N LEU A 117 -14.56 -46.07 9.53
CA LEU A 117 -14.46 -46.61 10.88
C LEU A 117 -14.63 -48.12 10.77
N ASP A 118 -13.75 -48.86 11.44
CA ASP A 118 -13.83 -50.30 11.61
C ASP A 118 -14.93 -50.71 12.61
#